data_AF-A0A6I1H7X9-F1
#
_entry.id   AF-A0A6I1H7X9-F1
#
_cell.length_a   1.000
_cell.length_b   1.000
_cell.length_c   1.000
_cell.angle_alpha   90.00
_cell.angle_beta   90.00
_cell.angle_gamma   90.00
#
_symmetry.space_group_name_H-M   'P 1'
#
loop_
_entity.id
_entity.type
_entity.pdbx_description
1 polymer ?
#
loop_
_entity_poly.entity_id
_entity_poly.type
_entity_poly.pdbx_seq_one_letter_code
_entity_poly.pdbx_strand_id
1 'polypeptide(L)'
;MTTINGRLREYGIDAEQADALAQDIQQKKYGPLLRQLLLRGLWADVVDEDMPQPQWITRWRELAASEFPFINSPALQRLLDAGVDVHDLTDVVRAAQVLTIYNIAQLMDEPCRDLGYDVEDAPDAQLAYLDEAGAPHRPGSLHDALEELDPAGRHGQPRSLELRQFGGLPGELQAQLRDLLAKKAWSQAAVLWKRAVGDELAHCPATVRQLARQL
;
A
#
# COMPACT_ATOMS: atom_id res chain seq x y z
N MET A 1 -4.42 -12.86 -29.50
CA MET A 1 -3.76 -11.66 -28.91
C MET A 1 -4.65 -11.16 -27.80
N THR A 2 -4.14 -11.04 -26.57
CA THR A 2 -4.88 -10.41 -25.46
C THR A 2 -5.06 -8.93 -25.79
N THR A 3 -6.29 -8.42 -25.71
CA THR A 3 -6.58 -6.99 -25.89
C THR A 3 -5.98 -6.19 -24.73
N ILE A 4 -5.79 -4.88 -24.90
CA ILE A 4 -5.28 -4.02 -23.82
C ILE A 4 -6.20 -4.08 -22.58
N ASN A 5 -7.52 -4.08 -22.76
CA ASN A 5 -8.49 -4.22 -21.66
C ASN A 5 -8.34 -5.58 -20.97
N GLY A 6 -8.12 -6.65 -21.74
CA GLY A 6 -7.86 -7.97 -21.17
C GLY A 6 -6.64 -7.96 -20.25
N ARG A 7 -5.53 -7.35 -20.69
CA ARG A 7 -4.32 -7.21 -19.86
C ARG A 7 -4.53 -6.31 -18.65
N LEU A 8 -5.19 -5.17 -18.80
CA LEU A 8 -5.47 -4.26 -17.67
C LEU A 8 -6.28 -4.98 -16.57
N ARG A 9 -7.27 -5.80 -16.98
CA ARG A 9 -8.07 -6.61 -16.05
C ARG A 9 -7.30 -7.76 -15.42
N GLU A 10 -6.35 -8.39 -16.13
CA GLU A 10 -5.41 -9.37 -15.54
C GLU A 10 -4.56 -8.72 -14.44
N TYR A 11 -4.24 -7.43 -14.61
CA TYR A 11 -3.67 -6.60 -13.56
C TYR A 11 -4.73 -6.05 -12.59
N GLY A 12 -5.90 -6.67 -12.41
CA GLY A 12 -6.85 -6.27 -11.37
C GLY A 12 -7.42 -4.85 -11.49
N ILE A 13 -7.29 -4.19 -12.64
CA ILE A 13 -8.01 -2.95 -12.93
C ILE A 13 -9.46 -3.33 -13.23
N ASP A 14 -10.42 -2.65 -12.61
CA ASP A 14 -11.83 -2.94 -12.82
C ASP A 14 -12.25 -2.68 -14.28
N ALA A 15 -13.41 -3.22 -14.67
CA ALA A 15 -13.83 -3.16 -16.06
C ALA A 15 -14.07 -1.73 -16.57
N GLU A 16 -14.64 -0.87 -15.74
CA GLU A 16 -14.96 0.52 -16.11
C GLU A 16 -13.67 1.33 -16.29
N GLN A 17 -12.74 1.20 -15.35
CA GLN A 17 -11.45 1.85 -15.41
C GLN A 17 -10.60 1.31 -16.56
N ALA A 18 -10.63 0.00 -16.83
CA ALA A 18 -9.92 -0.60 -17.95
C ALA A 18 -10.45 -0.09 -19.31
N ASP A 19 -11.76 0.07 -19.44
CA ASP A 19 -12.38 0.62 -20.65
C ASP A 19 -12.04 2.10 -20.84
N ALA A 20 -12.06 2.89 -19.75
CA ALA A 20 -11.66 4.30 -19.78
C ALA A 20 -10.18 4.47 -20.21
N LEU A 21 -9.28 3.69 -19.61
CA LEU A 21 -7.85 3.68 -19.99
C LEU A 21 -7.65 3.28 -21.44
N ALA A 22 -8.39 2.29 -21.93
CA ALA A 22 -8.32 1.87 -23.32
C ALA A 22 -8.77 2.97 -24.30
N GLN A 23 -9.81 3.73 -23.94
CA GLN A 23 -10.26 4.88 -24.72
C GLN A 23 -9.21 6.00 -24.73
N ASP A 24 -8.58 6.28 -23.59
CA ASP A 24 -7.49 7.26 -23.49
C ASP A 24 -6.28 6.85 -24.34
N ILE A 25 -5.92 5.57 -24.33
CA ILE A 25 -4.84 5.01 -25.17
C ILE A 25 -5.15 5.21 -26.67
N GLN A 26 -6.39 5.00 -27.11
CA GLN A 26 -6.80 5.25 -28.50
C GLN A 26 -6.65 6.73 -28.89
N GLN A 27 -6.81 7.63 -27.92
CA GLN A 27 -6.62 9.08 -28.09
C GLN A 27 -5.16 9.52 -27.85
N LYS A 28 -4.22 8.56 -27.66
CA LYS A 28 -2.83 8.80 -27.29
C LYS A 28 -2.64 9.60 -26.01
N LYS A 29 -3.58 9.49 -25.07
CA LYS A 29 -3.48 10.06 -23.73
C LYS A 29 -2.90 9.02 -22.78
N TYR A 30 -1.58 8.91 -22.72
CA TYR A 30 -0.94 7.85 -21.94
C TYR A 30 -0.77 8.18 -20.45
N GLY A 31 -0.97 9.43 -20.04
CA GLY A 31 -0.78 9.85 -18.65
C GLY A 31 -1.52 9.01 -17.61
N PRO A 32 -2.86 8.81 -17.73
CA PRO A 32 -3.62 7.98 -16.80
C PRO A 32 -3.12 6.54 -16.70
N LEU A 33 -2.72 5.93 -17.82
CA LEU A 33 -2.13 4.58 -17.84
C LEU A 33 -0.78 4.58 -17.12
N LEU A 34 0.10 5.52 -17.44
CA LEU A 34 1.42 5.63 -16.83
C LEU A 34 1.32 5.78 -15.31
N ARG A 35 0.41 6.64 -14.84
CA ARG A 35 0.11 6.80 -13.41
C ARG A 35 -0.29 5.47 -12.77
N GLN A 36 -1.24 4.75 -13.38
CA GLN A 36 -1.69 3.45 -12.86
C GLN A 36 -0.56 2.43 -12.79
N LEU A 37 0.24 2.31 -13.85
CA LEU A 37 1.34 1.34 -13.90
C LEU A 37 2.45 1.67 -12.88
N LEU A 38 2.81 2.95 -12.76
CA LEU A 38 3.86 3.39 -11.84
C LEU A 38 3.44 3.23 -10.39
N LEU A 39 2.25 3.71 -10.01
CA LEU A 39 1.77 3.62 -8.63
C LEU A 39 1.57 2.16 -8.22
N ARG A 40 1.06 1.30 -9.12
CA ARG A 40 0.99 -0.13 -8.86
C ARG A 40 2.37 -0.76 -8.67
N GLY A 41 3.35 -0.38 -9.49
CA GLY A 41 4.72 -0.84 -9.35
C GLY A 41 5.32 -0.44 -7.99
N LEU A 42 5.17 0.83 -7.60
CA LEU A 42 5.62 1.34 -6.30
C LEU A 42 4.97 0.59 -5.13
N TRP A 43 3.64 0.38 -5.20
CA TRP A 43 2.90 -0.35 -4.17
C TRP A 43 3.28 -1.84 -4.09
N ALA A 44 3.68 -2.46 -5.21
CA ALA A 44 4.14 -3.86 -5.23
C ALA A 44 5.51 -4.08 -4.55
N ASP A 45 6.28 -3.02 -4.35
CA ASP A 45 7.55 -3.06 -3.62
C ASP A 45 7.39 -2.82 -2.11
N VAL A 46 6.21 -2.37 -1.67
CA VAL A 46 5.87 -2.25 -0.26
C VAL A 46 5.64 -3.64 0.33
N VAL A 47 6.16 -3.86 1.55
CA VAL A 47 6.02 -5.13 2.26
C VAL A 47 4.56 -5.48 2.51
N ASP A 48 4.25 -6.77 2.40
CA ASP A 48 2.94 -7.31 2.75
C ASP A 48 2.74 -7.35 4.26
N GLU A 49 1.48 -7.34 4.67
CA GLU A 49 1.04 -7.38 6.07
C GLU A 49 0.27 -8.68 6.37
N ASP A 50 0.52 -9.74 5.58
CA ASP A 50 -0.26 -10.96 5.59
C ASP A 50 -0.24 -11.67 6.95
N MET A 51 -1.35 -12.34 7.25
CA MET A 51 -1.50 -13.20 8.42
C MET A 51 -1.49 -14.68 7.98
N PRO A 52 -0.94 -15.60 8.80
CA PRO A 52 -0.41 -15.39 10.15
C PRO A 52 1.00 -14.77 10.18
N GLN A 53 1.71 -14.77 9.05
CA GLN A 53 3.07 -14.27 8.96
C GLN A 53 3.29 -13.57 7.61
N PRO A 54 3.95 -12.40 7.60
CA PRO A 54 4.24 -11.67 6.38
C PRO A 54 5.28 -12.40 5.53
N GLN A 55 5.13 -12.33 4.21
CA GLN A 55 5.94 -13.06 3.24
C GLN A 55 7.26 -12.35 2.91
N TRP A 56 7.33 -11.04 3.07
CA TRP A 56 8.52 -10.24 2.73
C TRP A 56 9.79 -10.69 3.45
N ILE A 57 9.69 -11.21 4.68
CA ILE A 57 10.85 -11.71 5.45
C ILE A 57 11.52 -12.88 4.72
N THR A 58 10.71 -13.82 4.20
CA THR A 58 11.20 -14.95 3.42
C THR A 58 11.82 -14.47 2.12
N ARG A 59 11.14 -13.58 1.39
CA ARG A 59 11.67 -12.97 0.16
C ARG A 59 13.02 -12.29 0.37
N TRP A 60 13.18 -11.54 1.47
CA TRP A 60 14.43 -10.85 1.78
C TRP A 60 15.56 -11.83 2.13
N ARG A 61 15.25 -12.91 2.85
CA ARG A 61 16.22 -13.98 3.11
C ARG A 61 16.69 -14.66 1.83
N GLU A 62 15.78 -14.95 0.90
CA GLU A 62 16.10 -15.53 -0.40
C GLU A 62 16.97 -14.60 -1.24
N LEU A 63 16.61 -13.31 -1.32
CA LEU A 63 17.40 -12.31 -2.04
C LEU A 63 18.81 -12.15 -1.43
N ALA A 64 18.92 -12.14 -0.10
CA ALA A 64 20.22 -12.10 0.57
C ALA A 64 21.06 -13.35 0.30
N ALA A 65 20.45 -14.53 0.22
CA ALA A 65 21.13 -15.77 -0.14
C ALA A 65 21.64 -15.75 -1.60
N SER A 66 20.99 -14.97 -2.48
CA SER A 66 21.46 -14.67 -3.83
C SER A 66 22.48 -13.51 -3.91
N GLU A 67 23.05 -13.09 -2.78
CA GLU A 67 24.05 -12.01 -2.67
C GLU A 67 23.54 -10.64 -3.16
N PHE A 68 22.23 -10.39 -3.06
CA PHE A 68 21.67 -9.08 -3.40
C PHE A 68 22.24 -7.98 -2.47
N PRO A 69 22.84 -6.90 -3.00
CA PRO A 69 23.77 -6.04 -2.26
C PRO A 69 23.11 -5.14 -1.21
N PHE A 70 21.79 -4.97 -1.25
CA PHE A 70 21.07 -3.98 -0.44
C PHE A 70 20.26 -4.60 0.72
N ILE A 71 20.54 -5.85 1.11
CA ILE A 71 19.83 -6.54 2.21
C ILE A 71 20.79 -6.91 3.33
N ASN A 72 20.58 -6.34 4.51
CA ASN A 72 21.34 -6.68 5.71
C ASN A 72 20.70 -7.88 6.45
N SER A 73 20.78 -9.06 5.84
CA SER A 73 20.24 -10.30 6.40
C SER A 73 20.78 -10.64 7.81
N PRO A 74 22.08 -10.44 8.12
CA PRO A 74 22.58 -10.67 9.48
C PRO A 74 21.92 -9.79 10.55
N ALA A 75 21.60 -8.53 10.23
CA ALA A 75 20.89 -7.65 11.16
C ALA A 75 19.44 -8.09 11.35
N LEU A 76 18.75 -8.45 10.27
CA LEU A 76 17.39 -8.99 10.33
C LEU A 76 17.34 -10.26 11.19
N GLN A 77 18.30 -11.18 11.01
CA GLN A 77 18.34 -12.42 11.79
C GLN A 77 18.55 -12.14 13.29
N ARG A 78 19.42 -11.20 13.67
CA ARG A 78 19.60 -10.82 15.08
C ARG A 78 18.33 -10.25 15.71
N LEU A 79 17.53 -9.49 14.97
CA LEU A 79 16.24 -8.97 15.46
C LEU A 79 15.24 -10.11 15.71
N LEU A 80 15.18 -11.06 14.78
CA LEU A 80 14.31 -12.24 14.90
C LEU A 80 14.74 -13.15 16.06
N ASP A 81 16.04 -13.39 16.21
CA ASP A 81 16.61 -14.18 17.31
C ASP A 81 16.39 -13.52 18.68
N ALA A 82 16.29 -12.19 18.73
CA ALA A 82 15.96 -11.43 19.93
C ALA A 82 14.46 -11.50 20.30
N GLY A 83 13.63 -12.14 19.47
CA GLY A 83 12.19 -12.29 19.71
C GLY A 83 11.37 -11.05 19.39
N VAL A 84 11.88 -10.15 18.53
CA VAL A 84 11.06 -9.03 18.01
C VAL A 84 9.84 -9.58 17.29
N ASP A 85 8.67 -9.01 17.58
CA ASP A 85 7.44 -9.37 16.88
C ASP A 85 7.55 -8.99 15.40
N VAL A 86 7.44 -9.99 14.52
CA VAL A 86 7.59 -9.81 13.07
C VAL A 86 6.61 -8.80 12.49
N HIS A 87 5.43 -8.67 13.09
CA HIS A 87 4.41 -7.74 12.62
C HIS A 87 4.67 -6.32 13.08
N ASP A 88 5.25 -6.11 14.26
CA ASP A 88 5.70 -4.77 14.68
C ASP A 88 6.84 -4.31 13.76
N LEU A 89 7.76 -5.22 13.41
CA LEU A 89 8.80 -4.96 12.44
C LEU A 89 8.20 -4.62 11.06
N THR A 90 7.21 -5.38 10.59
CA THR A 90 6.48 -5.09 9.34
C THR A 90 5.86 -3.70 9.35
N ASP A 91 5.21 -3.29 10.45
CA ASP A 91 4.53 -2.01 10.52
C ASP A 91 5.52 -0.85 10.39
N VAL A 92 6.70 -0.97 11.02
CA VAL A 92 7.80 0.00 10.89
C VAL A 92 8.36 0.03 9.46
N VAL A 93 8.64 -1.13 8.87
CA VAL A 93 9.19 -1.23 7.51
C VAL A 93 8.20 -0.67 6.49
N ARG A 94 6.93 -1.03 6.60
CA ARG A 94 5.86 -0.53 5.73
C ARG A 94 5.74 0.99 5.82
N ALA A 95 5.73 1.56 7.02
CA ALA A 95 5.65 3.01 7.20
C ALA A 95 6.83 3.73 6.51
N ALA A 96 8.05 3.20 6.66
CA ALA A 96 9.23 3.74 6.00
C ALA A 96 9.14 3.64 4.46
N GLN A 97 8.65 2.52 3.93
CA GLN A 97 8.49 2.33 2.49
C GLN A 97 7.38 3.21 1.90
N VAL A 98 6.23 3.37 2.58
CA VAL A 98 5.17 4.28 2.15
C VAL A 98 5.67 5.71 2.06
N LEU A 99 6.37 6.19 3.10
CA LEU A 99 6.99 7.51 3.07
C LEU A 99 8.00 7.64 1.92
N THR A 100 8.77 6.58 1.66
CA THR A 100 9.74 6.56 0.55
C THR A 100 9.05 6.70 -0.80
N ILE A 101 8.02 5.89 -1.07
CA ILE A 101 7.32 5.95 -2.37
C ILE A 101 6.49 7.23 -2.53
N TYR A 102 5.97 7.80 -1.43
CA TYR A 102 5.34 9.12 -1.41
C TYR A 102 6.33 10.21 -1.85
N ASN A 103 7.51 10.23 -1.23
CA ASN A 103 8.55 11.19 -1.58
C ASN A 103 9.06 10.99 -3.02
N ILE A 104 9.15 9.75 -3.51
CA ILE A 104 9.50 9.47 -4.91
C ILE A 104 8.41 10.00 -5.86
N ALA A 105 7.13 9.74 -5.57
CA ALA A 105 6.02 10.22 -6.38
C ALA A 105 6.00 11.75 -6.47
N GLN A 106 6.21 12.43 -5.34
CA GLN A 106 6.36 13.88 -5.27
C GLN A 106 7.61 14.35 -6.04
N LEU A 107 8.72 13.62 -5.89
CA LEU A 107 9.93 13.62 -6.73
C LEU A 107 9.64 13.77 -8.23
N MET A 108 8.79 12.88 -8.72
CA MET A 108 8.49 12.72 -10.13
C MET A 108 7.55 13.81 -10.65
N ASP A 109 6.63 14.28 -9.80
CA ASP A 109 5.71 15.37 -10.14
C ASP A 109 6.43 16.73 -10.13
N GLU A 110 7.26 16.98 -9.11
CA GLU A 110 7.93 18.26 -8.86
C GLU A 110 9.39 18.06 -8.39
N PRO A 111 10.34 17.80 -9.31
CA PRO A 111 11.73 17.47 -8.95
C PRO A 111 12.47 18.52 -8.12
N CYS A 112 12.03 19.78 -8.20
CA CYS A 112 12.70 20.94 -7.63
C CYS A 112 12.08 21.44 -6.31
N ARG A 113 10.97 20.82 -5.85
CA ARG A 113 10.10 21.35 -4.77
C ARG A 113 10.87 21.79 -3.53
N ASP A 114 11.76 20.93 -3.03
CA ASP A 114 12.43 21.13 -1.74
C ASP A 114 13.87 21.68 -1.87
N LEU A 115 14.30 22.01 -3.10
CA LEU A 115 15.66 22.46 -3.37
C LEU A 115 15.80 23.99 -3.38
N GLY A 116 14.70 24.74 -3.24
CA GLY A 116 14.71 26.19 -3.39
C GLY A 116 15.16 26.64 -4.80
N TYR A 117 14.93 25.77 -5.79
CA TYR A 117 15.36 25.96 -7.18
C TYR A 117 14.35 26.80 -8.00
N ASP A 118 13.34 27.36 -7.33
CA ASP A 118 12.37 28.30 -7.89
C ASP A 118 13.02 29.69 -8.01
N VAL A 119 13.85 29.85 -9.05
CA VAL A 119 14.48 31.11 -9.45
C VAL A 119 14.08 31.43 -10.90
N GLU A 120 14.01 32.71 -11.24
CA GLU A 120 13.45 33.20 -12.52
C GLU A 120 14.14 32.60 -13.76
N ASP A 121 15.43 32.26 -13.66
CA ASP A 121 16.22 31.69 -14.75
C ASP A 121 16.33 30.15 -14.72
N ALA A 122 15.68 29.48 -13.77
CA ALA A 122 15.75 28.03 -13.67
C ALA A 122 14.90 27.35 -14.75
N PRO A 123 15.41 26.29 -15.41
CA PRO A 123 14.60 25.49 -16.31
C PRO A 123 13.56 24.67 -15.54
N ASP A 124 12.33 24.61 -16.07
CA ASP A 124 11.30 23.67 -15.61
C ASP A 124 11.74 22.22 -15.88
N ALA A 125 12.27 21.56 -14.86
CA ALA A 125 12.66 20.16 -14.94
C ALA A 125 11.45 19.26 -14.68
N GLN A 126 11.15 18.35 -15.60
CA GLN A 126 10.07 17.38 -15.44
C GLN A 126 10.46 16.03 -16.01
N LEU A 127 10.03 14.95 -15.36
CA LEU A 127 10.17 13.59 -15.88
C LEU A 127 9.02 13.31 -16.88
N ALA A 128 9.36 12.80 -18.06
CA ALA A 128 8.38 12.41 -19.07
C ALA A 128 8.78 11.10 -19.75
N TYR A 129 7.77 10.37 -20.21
CA TYR A 129 7.90 9.17 -21.02
C TYR A 129 7.73 9.54 -22.48
N LEU A 130 8.52 8.96 -23.37
CA LEU A 130 8.40 9.21 -24.81
C LEU A 130 7.65 8.07 -25.47
N ASP A 131 6.70 8.39 -26.33
CA ASP A 131 6.12 7.40 -27.24
C ASP A 131 7.05 7.12 -28.44
N GLU A 132 6.66 6.20 -29.31
CA GLU A 132 7.44 5.84 -30.50
C GLU A 132 7.70 7.03 -31.46
N ALA A 133 6.84 8.05 -31.45
CA ALA A 133 7.01 9.26 -32.23
C ALA A 133 7.86 10.33 -31.52
N GLY A 134 8.33 10.04 -30.30
CA GLY A 134 9.09 10.97 -29.46
C GLY A 134 8.23 12.03 -28.76
N ALA A 135 6.90 11.90 -28.75
CA ALA A 135 6.03 12.82 -28.04
C ALA A 135 6.10 12.54 -26.53
N PRO A 136 6.21 13.58 -25.67
CA PRO A 136 6.29 13.40 -24.23
C PRO A 136 4.92 13.18 -23.60
N HIS A 137 4.87 12.24 -22.65
CA HIS A 137 3.70 11.86 -21.87
C HIS A 137 4.08 11.85 -20.39
N ARG A 138 3.23 12.46 -19.56
CA ARG A 138 3.47 12.59 -18.12
C ARG A 138 2.38 11.83 -17.36
N PRO A 139 2.72 11.08 -16.29
CA PRO A 139 1.73 10.38 -15.49
C PRO A 139 0.78 11.35 -14.78
N GLY A 140 1.31 12.46 -14.25
CA GLY A 140 0.57 13.57 -13.66
C GLY A 140 -0.08 13.24 -12.31
N SER A 141 0.20 14.06 -11.28
CA SER A 141 -0.35 13.92 -9.92
C SER A 141 -0.17 12.51 -9.36
N LEU A 142 1.06 11.98 -9.44
CA LEU A 142 1.43 10.71 -8.83
C LEU A 142 1.26 10.76 -7.30
N HIS A 143 1.73 11.82 -6.65
CA HIS A 143 1.69 11.93 -5.19
C HIS A 143 0.25 11.99 -4.66
N ASP A 144 -0.62 12.78 -5.30
CA ASP A 144 -2.04 12.85 -4.95
C ASP A 144 -2.74 11.48 -5.11
N ALA A 145 -2.42 10.76 -6.19
CA ALA A 145 -3.06 9.49 -6.49
C ALA A 145 -2.48 8.29 -5.74
N LEU A 146 -1.29 8.44 -5.12
CA LEU A 146 -0.62 7.35 -4.42
C LEU A 146 -1.46 6.86 -3.24
N GLU A 147 -1.98 7.79 -2.44
CA GLU A 147 -2.79 7.47 -1.25
C GLU A 147 -4.08 6.75 -1.64
N GLU A 148 -4.78 7.24 -2.66
CA GLU A 148 -6.02 6.63 -3.17
C GLU A 148 -5.83 5.22 -3.72
N LEU A 149 -4.63 4.90 -4.21
CA LEU A 149 -4.30 3.58 -4.75
C LEU A 149 -3.60 2.66 -3.75
N ASP A 150 -3.56 3.02 -2.46
CA ASP A 150 -3.10 2.12 -1.41
C ASP A 150 -3.91 0.82 -1.44
N PRO A 151 -3.30 -0.35 -1.75
CA PRO A 151 -4.02 -1.63 -1.83
C PRO A 151 -4.69 -2.02 -0.51
N ALA A 152 -4.20 -1.47 0.60
CA ALA A 152 -4.77 -1.71 1.91
C ALA A 152 -5.99 -0.83 2.23
N GLY A 153 -6.30 0.14 1.36
CA GLY A 153 -7.43 1.06 1.52
C GLY A 153 -7.27 2.05 2.67
N ARG A 154 -6.04 2.27 3.16
CA ARG A 154 -5.77 3.10 4.33
C ARG A 154 -5.12 4.44 3.98
N HIS A 155 -5.03 4.80 2.71
CA HIS A 155 -4.43 6.06 2.28
C HIS A 155 -3.00 6.23 2.84
N GLY A 156 -2.22 5.14 2.83
CA GLY A 156 -0.86 5.12 3.37
C GLY A 156 -0.76 5.11 4.90
N GLN A 157 -1.88 5.18 5.62
CA GLN A 157 -1.89 5.15 7.09
C GLN A 157 -1.47 3.77 7.62
N PRO A 158 -0.71 3.75 8.74
CA PRO A 158 -0.36 2.50 9.39
C PRO A 158 -1.61 1.79 9.90
N ARG A 159 -1.59 0.46 9.88
CA ARG A 159 -2.63 -0.34 10.56
C ARG A 159 -2.51 -0.13 12.07
N SER A 160 -3.64 -0.15 12.78
CA SER A 160 -3.62 -0.17 14.23
C SER A 160 -3.38 -1.59 14.76
N LEU A 161 -3.04 -1.68 16.06
CA LEU A 161 -2.93 -2.97 16.75
C LEU A 161 -4.25 -3.75 16.67
N GLU A 162 -5.38 -3.07 16.79
CA GLU A 162 -6.71 -3.67 16.69
C GLU A 162 -6.95 -4.26 15.29
N LEU A 163 -6.58 -3.54 14.22
CA LEU A 163 -6.72 -4.06 12.87
C LEU A 163 -5.83 -5.29 12.63
N ARG A 164 -4.60 -5.27 13.17
CA ARG A 164 -3.70 -6.42 13.15
C ARG A 164 -4.29 -7.62 13.89
N GLN A 165 -4.75 -7.42 15.12
CA GLN A 165 -5.37 -8.48 15.93
C GLN A 165 -6.61 -9.04 15.25
N PHE A 166 -7.44 -8.18 14.63
CA PHE A 166 -8.59 -8.59 13.83
C PHE A 166 -8.18 -9.49 12.65
N GLY A 167 -7.14 -9.12 11.91
CA GLY A 167 -6.62 -9.92 10.80
C GLY A 167 -6.13 -11.31 11.22
N GLY A 168 -5.70 -11.47 12.47
CA GLY A 168 -5.28 -12.76 13.03
C GLY A 168 -6.43 -13.67 13.50
N LEU A 169 -7.68 -13.17 13.50
CA LEU A 169 -8.83 -13.97 13.93
C LEU A 169 -9.22 -15.01 12.86
N PRO A 170 -9.81 -16.15 13.24
CA PRO A 170 -10.49 -17.05 12.31
C PRO A 170 -11.51 -16.31 11.43
N GLY A 171 -11.61 -16.69 10.15
CA GLY A 171 -12.46 -16.00 9.17
C GLY A 171 -13.94 -15.89 9.58
N GLU A 172 -14.48 -16.89 10.28
CA GLU A 172 -15.85 -16.83 10.82
C GLU A 172 -16.02 -15.71 11.86
N LEU A 173 -15.03 -15.53 12.74
CA LEU A 173 -15.04 -14.46 13.74
C LEU A 173 -14.85 -13.10 13.09
N GLN A 174 -14.00 -13.00 12.07
CA GLN A 174 -13.85 -11.77 11.28
C GLN A 174 -15.17 -11.36 10.64
N ALA A 175 -15.88 -12.31 10.02
CA ALA A 175 -17.17 -12.06 9.37
C ALA A 175 -18.25 -11.63 10.39
N GLN A 176 -18.34 -12.32 11.54
CA GLN A 176 -19.27 -11.96 12.61
C GLN A 176 -19.00 -10.57 13.17
N LEU A 177 -17.73 -10.23 13.42
CA LEU A 177 -17.34 -8.89 13.88
C LEU A 177 -17.71 -7.84 12.83
N ARG A 178 -17.39 -8.04 11.54
CA ARG A 178 -17.77 -7.11 10.46
C ARG A 178 -19.27 -6.84 10.42
N ASP A 179 -20.10 -7.89 10.53
CA ASP A 179 -21.56 -7.76 10.56
C ASP A 179 -22.04 -6.93 11.76
N LEU A 180 -21.50 -7.20 12.96
CA LEU A 180 -21.84 -6.44 14.17
C LEU A 180 -21.41 -4.97 14.06
N LEU A 181 -20.22 -4.68 13.50
CA LEU A 181 -19.73 -3.33 13.31
C LEU A 181 -20.58 -2.56 12.28
N ALA A 182 -20.94 -3.20 11.16
CA ALA A 182 -21.83 -2.61 10.15
C ALA A 182 -23.21 -2.25 10.74
N LYS A 183 -23.73 -3.10 11.64
CA LYS A 183 -24.98 -2.87 12.39
C LYS A 183 -24.83 -1.90 13.57
N LYS A 184 -23.62 -1.39 13.84
CA LYS A 184 -23.29 -0.55 15.01
C LYS A 184 -23.66 -1.22 16.35
N ALA A 185 -23.63 -2.55 16.42
CA ALA A 185 -23.95 -3.34 17.59
C ALA A 185 -22.76 -3.39 18.59
N TRP A 186 -22.34 -2.22 19.07
CA TRP A 186 -21.07 -2.01 19.78
C TRP A 186 -20.86 -2.93 20.99
N SER A 187 -21.89 -3.11 21.81
CA SER A 187 -21.79 -3.95 23.02
C SER A 187 -21.58 -5.42 22.69
N GLN A 188 -22.24 -5.91 21.64
CA GLN A 188 -22.11 -7.30 21.18
C GLN A 188 -20.73 -7.51 20.54
N ALA A 189 -20.28 -6.55 19.73
CA ALA A 189 -18.94 -6.55 19.15
C ALA A 189 -17.85 -6.56 20.24
N ALA A 190 -18.00 -5.73 21.29
CA ALA A 190 -17.05 -5.68 22.40
C ALA A 190 -16.98 -7.00 23.19
N VAL A 191 -18.12 -7.66 23.43
CA VAL A 191 -18.15 -8.98 24.08
C VAL A 191 -17.51 -10.05 23.20
N LEU A 192 -17.78 -10.03 21.90
CA LEU A 192 -17.15 -10.96 20.95
C LEU A 192 -15.63 -10.74 20.89
N TRP A 193 -15.20 -9.48 20.82
CA TRP A 193 -13.79 -9.08 20.87
C TRP A 193 -13.08 -9.59 22.13
N LYS A 194 -13.68 -9.34 23.31
CA LYS A 194 -13.16 -9.84 24.60
C LYS A 194 -12.89 -11.35 24.56
N ARG A 195 -13.84 -12.12 24.01
CA ARG A 195 -13.73 -13.59 23.94
C ARG A 195 -12.65 -14.04 22.97
N ALA A 196 -12.47 -13.32 21.87
CA ALA A 196 -11.53 -13.68 20.82
C ALA A 196 -10.09 -13.26 21.12
N VAL A 197 -9.88 -12.04 21.64
CA VAL A 197 -8.56 -11.41 21.80
C VAL A 197 -8.10 -11.37 23.27
N GLY A 198 -9.03 -11.42 24.22
CA GLY A 198 -8.70 -11.50 25.65
C GLY A 198 -8.46 -10.18 26.37
N ASP A 199 -8.56 -9.03 25.71
CA ASP A 199 -8.36 -7.67 26.28
C ASP A 199 -9.33 -7.34 27.43
N GLU A 200 -9.09 -6.37 28.30
CA GLU A 200 -10.04 -6.02 29.38
C GLU A 200 -11.39 -5.55 28.84
N LEU A 201 -12.50 -6.04 29.41
CA LEU A 201 -13.85 -5.74 28.89
C LEU A 201 -14.16 -4.24 28.90
N ALA A 202 -13.57 -3.47 29.82
CA ALA A 202 -13.72 -2.03 29.89
C ALA A 202 -13.11 -1.29 28.69
N HIS A 203 -12.04 -1.83 28.08
CA HIS A 203 -11.36 -1.25 26.92
C HIS A 203 -11.96 -1.69 25.59
N CYS A 204 -12.57 -2.89 25.55
CA CYS A 204 -13.14 -3.48 24.34
C CYS A 204 -14.09 -2.54 23.56
N PRO A 205 -14.99 -1.73 24.16
CA PRO A 205 -15.83 -0.79 23.42
C PRO A 205 -15.06 0.30 22.66
N ALA A 206 -13.95 0.79 23.21
CA ALA A 206 -13.10 1.77 22.54
C ALA A 206 -12.33 1.13 21.38
N THR A 207 -11.75 -0.05 21.64
CA THR A 207 -11.05 -0.89 20.67
C THR A 207 -11.91 -1.19 19.44
N VAL A 208 -13.14 -1.70 19.61
CA VAL A 208 -13.99 -2.05 18.46
C VAL A 208 -14.46 -0.82 17.66
N ARG A 209 -14.55 0.35 18.30
CA ARG A 209 -14.83 1.61 17.59
C ARG A 209 -13.64 2.10 16.78
N GLN A 210 -12.42 1.91 17.30
CA GLN A 210 -11.20 2.22 16.57
C GLN A 210 -11.04 1.29 15.36
N LEU A 211 -11.25 -0.02 15.56
CA LEU A 211 -11.27 -1.01 14.48
C LEU A 211 -12.28 -0.63 13.38
N ALA A 212 -13.49 -0.21 13.75
CA ALA A 212 -14.53 0.20 12.79
C ALA A 212 -14.20 1.44 11.96
N ARG A 213 -13.16 2.21 12.32
CA ARG A 213 -12.69 3.35 11.51
C ARG A 213 -11.69 2.93 10.43
N GLN A 214 -11.15 1.71 10.53
CA GLN A 214 -10.13 1.19 9.62
C GLN A 214 -10.61 -0.01 8.79
N LEU A 215 -11.87 -0.42 8.95
CA LEU A 215 -12.56 -1.45 8.15
C LEU A 215 -13.61 -0.80 7.26
#